data_AF-A0A9W5QND9-F1
#
_entry.id   AF-A0A9W5QND9-F1
#
_cell.length_a   1.000
_cell.length_b   1.000
_cell.length_c   1.000
_cell.angle_alpha   90.00
_cell.angle_beta   90.00
_cell.angle_gamma   90.00
#
_symmetry.space_group_name_H-M   'P 1'
#
loop_
_entity.id
_entity.type
_entity.pdbx_description
1 polymer ?
#
loop_
_entity_poly.entity_id
_entity_poly.type
_entity_poly.pdbx_seq_one_letter_code
_entity_poly.pdbx_strand_id
1 'polypeptide(L)'
;MKKIDLVTGILELDKTITTGLDPFYDAGLSEIYEIFSMFNFEEAANVLLKGVLGNFFSEGTQGFRHGNEDKEELSKYLLSKKASLSETVTIDELLEVIDVLVDIEKERYMTYNKFADMGVTFDIPEAMECIQDFICKLVDSNIGDAIYGYCDEEITKEELLDFILGKKGVF
;
A
#
# COMPACT_ATOMS: atom_id res chain seq x y z
N MET A 1 -4.20 16.17 -3.93
CA MET A 1 -4.72 15.26 -2.89
C MET A 1 -4.20 15.72 -1.53
N LYS A 2 -5.02 15.71 -0.45
CA LYS A 2 -4.50 16.04 0.89
C LYS A 2 -3.77 14.84 1.50
N LYS A 3 -2.85 15.09 2.43
CA LYS A 3 -2.09 14.02 3.12
C LYS A 3 -3.02 13.05 3.84
N ILE A 4 -4.07 13.56 4.50
CA ILE A 4 -5.07 12.73 5.18
C ILE A 4 -5.83 11.80 4.21
N ASP A 5 -6.11 12.28 2.99
CA ASP A 5 -6.79 11.46 1.97
C ASP A 5 -5.90 10.29 1.53
N LEU A 6 -4.58 10.54 1.41
CA LEU A 6 -3.61 9.51 1.04
C LEU A 6 -3.41 8.51 2.17
N VAL A 7 -3.23 8.95 3.42
CA VAL A 7 -3.12 8.06 4.59
C VAL A 7 -4.34 7.15 4.70
N THR A 8 -5.55 7.72 4.62
CA THR A 8 -6.77 6.90 4.68
C THR A 8 -6.93 5.99 3.47
N GLY A 9 -6.46 6.39 2.29
CA GLY A 9 -6.41 5.53 1.10
C GLY A 9 -5.49 4.32 1.27
N ILE A 10 -4.31 4.51 1.89
CA ILE A 10 -3.38 3.42 2.18
C ILE A 10 -3.99 2.44 3.20
N LEU A 11 -4.65 2.95 4.23
CA LEU A 11 -5.34 2.11 5.22
C LEU A 11 -6.53 1.35 4.63
N GLU A 12 -7.26 1.96 3.68
CA GLU A 12 -8.34 1.28 2.96
C GLU A 12 -7.81 0.20 2.00
N LEU A 13 -6.66 0.46 1.35
CA LEU A 13 -5.97 -0.52 0.51
C LEU A 13 -5.60 -1.76 1.33
N ASP A 14 -4.93 -1.55 2.45
CA ASP A 14 -4.53 -2.58 3.39
C ASP A 14 -5.74 -3.37 3.96
N LYS A 15 -6.81 -2.67 4.35
CA LYS A 15 -8.07 -3.29 4.74
C LYS A 15 -8.65 -4.15 3.62
N THR A 16 -8.69 -3.66 2.39
CA THR A 16 -9.21 -4.38 1.22
C THR A 16 -8.44 -5.68 0.99
N ILE A 17 -7.11 -5.61 1.04
CA ILE A 17 -6.25 -6.79 0.89
C ILE A 17 -6.50 -7.78 2.02
N THR A 18 -6.47 -7.32 3.27
CA THR A 18 -6.67 -8.18 4.44
C THR A 18 -8.03 -8.89 4.38
N THR A 19 -9.12 -8.16 4.13
CA THR A 19 -10.46 -8.75 3.98
C THR A 19 -10.54 -9.68 2.78
N GLY A 20 -9.84 -9.38 1.68
CA GLY A 20 -9.75 -10.26 0.53
C GLY A 20 -9.03 -11.58 0.83
N LEU A 21 -8.19 -11.62 1.87
CA LEU A 21 -7.48 -12.82 2.32
C LEU A 21 -8.26 -13.63 3.37
N ASP A 22 -9.30 -13.08 4.00
CA ASP A 22 -10.12 -13.77 5.01
C ASP A 22 -10.59 -15.18 4.57
N PRO A 23 -11.02 -15.42 3.31
CA PRO A 23 -11.38 -16.76 2.86
C PRO A 23 -10.27 -17.81 2.98
N PHE A 24 -8.99 -17.41 2.87
CA PHE A 24 -7.85 -18.32 3.08
C PHE A 24 -7.71 -18.70 4.55
N TYR A 25 -7.85 -17.71 5.44
CA TYR A 25 -7.84 -17.95 6.87
C TYR A 25 -8.98 -18.90 7.28
N ASP A 26 -10.20 -18.64 6.80
CA ASP A 26 -11.39 -19.46 7.07
C ASP A 26 -11.26 -20.89 6.52
N ALA A 27 -10.55 -21.06 5.39
CA ALA A 27 -10.25 -22.37 4.81
C ALA A 27 -9.13 -23.14 5.54
N GLY A 28 -8.53 -22.56 6.59
CA GLY A 28 -7.42 -23.14 7.32
C GLY A 28 -6.07 -23.00 6.60
N LEU A 29 -5.99 -22.15 5.58
CA LEU A 29 -4.75 -21.81 4.86
C LEU A 29 -4.05 -20.61 5.53
N SER A 30 -3.88 -20.69 6.86
CA SER A 30 -3.35 -19.61 7.68
C SER A 30 -1.94 -19.19 7.27
N GLU A 31 -1.11 -20.11 6.77
CA GLU A 31 0.23 -19.81 6.27
C GLU A 31 0.20 -18.87 5.06
N ILE A 32 -0.74 -19.07 4.13
CA ILE A 32 -0.92 -18.19 2.95
C ILE A 32 -1.43 -16.83 3.42
N TYR A 33 -2.42 -16.81 4.32
CA TYR A 33 -2.93 -15.58 4.91
C TYR A 33 -1.82 -14.77 5.59
N GLU A 34 -1.02 -15.39 6.45
CA GLU A 34 0.07 -14.74 7.18
C GLU A 34 1.11 -14.14 6.22
N ILE A 35 1.53 -14.91 5.22
CA ILE A 35 2.52 -14.46 4.24
C ILE A 35 2.08 -13.19 3.51
N PHE A 36 0.81 -13.10 3.13
CA PHE A 36 0.30 -11.95 2.38
C PHE A 36 -0.26 -10.83 3.27
N SER A 37 -0.50 -11.08 4.55
CA SER A 37 -0.91 -10.05 5.53
C SER A 37 0.27 -9.35 6.21
N MET A 38 1.50 -9.84 6.00
CA MET A 38 2.72 -9.25 6.56
C MET A 38 3.21 -7.98 5.84
N PHE A 39 2.55 -7.55 4.76
CA PHE A 39 2.95 -6.34 4.06
C PHE A 39 2.80 -5.09 4.92
N ASN A 40 3.89 -4.34 5.05
CA ASN A 40 4.00 -3.24 6.01
C ASN A 40 3.40 -1.93 5.47
N PHE A 41 2.08 -1.89 5.24
CA PHE A 41 1.38 -0.67 4.83
C PHE A 41 1.46 0.48 5.86
N GLU A 42 1.78 0.14 7.12
CA GLU A 42 2.10 1.13 8.14
C GLU A 42 3.28 2.02 7.72
N GLU A 43 4.32 1.45 7.10
CA GLU A 43 5.49 2.20 6.65
C GLU A 43 5.11 3.25 5.60
N ALA A 44 4.29 2.86 4.61
CA ALA A 44 3.78 3.78 3.58
C ALA A 44 2.94 4.90 4.20
N ALA A 45 2.04 4.58 5.14
CA ALA A 45 1.26 5.60 5.84
C ALA A 45 2.15 6.50 6.72
N ASN A 46 3.21 5.96 7.30
CA ASN A 46 4.13 6.66 8.19
C ASN A 46 5.01 7.70 7.50
N VAL A 47 5.20 7.63 6.18
CA VAL A 47 5.79 8.72 5.38
C VAL A 47 5.07 10.04 5.68
N LEU A 48 3.73 10.02 5.72
CA LEU A 48 2.90 11.21 5.93
C LEU A 48 2.55 11.43 7.40
N LEU A 49 2.29 10.37 8.15
CA LEU A 49 2.02 10.47 9.59
C LEU A 49 3.26 10.95 10.35
N LYS A 50 4.46 10.59 9.88
CA LYS A 50 5.76 10.81 10.56
C LYS A 50 5.71 10.34 12.01
N GLY A 51 5.25 9.10 12.22
CA GLY A 51 5.22 8.44 13.53
C GLY A 51 4.22 9.01 14.54
N VAL A 52 3.18 9.74 14.10
CA VAL A 52 2.15 10.32 15.00
C VAL A 52 1.50 9.29 15.92
N LEU A 53 1.31 8.07 15.43
CA LEU A 53 0.75 6.97 16.22
C LEU A 53 1.83 6.19 16.97
N GLY A 54 3.11 6.32 16.57
CA GLY A 54 4.24 5.59 17.13
C GLY A 54 3.92 4.09 17.24
N ASN A 55 4.22 3.50 18.40
CA ASN A 55 3.95 2.08 18.68
C ASN A 55 2.45 1.73 18.76
N PHE A 56 1.56 2.72 18.70
CA PHE A 56 0.11 2.54 18.77
C PHE A 56 -0.55 2.63 17.39
N PHE A 57 0.20 2.43 16.30
CA PHE A 57 -0.37 2.45 14.94
C PHE A 57 -1.50 1.43 14.79
N SER A 58 -1.24 0.17 15.16
CA SER A 58 -2.26 -0.89 15.10
C SER A 58 -3.48 -0.54 15.95
N GLU A 59 -3.28 -0.13 17.21
CA GLU A 59 -4.39 0.24 18.12
C GLU A 59 -5.18 1.46 17.63
N GLY A 60 -4.48 2.41 17.01
CA GLY A 60 -5.04 3.66 16.51
C GLY A 60 -5.73 3.54 15.16
N THR A 61 -5.58 2.41 14.45
CA THR A 61 -6.20 2.17 13.13
C THR A 61 -7.09 0.92 13.09
N GLN A 62 -7.07 0.08 14.14
CA GLN A 62 -7.86 -1.15 14.20
C GLN A 62 -9.37 -0.92 14.03
N GLY A 63 -9.90 0.20 14.54
CA GLY A 63 -11.33 0.52 14.41
C GLY A 63 -11.73 0.60 12.95
N PHE A 64 -10.96 1.36 12.17
CA PHE A 64 -11.16 1.53 10.75
C PHE A 64 -10.90 0.25 9.94
N ARG A 65 -9.77 -0.43 10.23
CA ARG A 65 -9.39 -1.70 9.57
C ARG A 65 -10.47 -2.78 9.71
N HIS A 66 -11.12 -2.88 10.87
CA HIS A 66 -12.18 -3.86 11.11
C HIS A 66 -13.60 -3.33 10.84
N GLY A 67 -13.73 -2.14 10.24
CA GLY A 67 -15.03 -1.56 9.85
C GLY A 67 -15.91 -1.06 11.00
N ASN A 68 -15.34 -0.85 12.20
CA ASN A 68 -16.03 -0.30 13.38
C ASN A 68 -15.95 1.24 13.46
N GLU A 69 -15.10 1.85 12.63
CA GLU A 69 -14.89 3.29 12.51
C GLU A 69 -14.95 3.65 11.03
N ASP A 70 -15.60 4.76 10.68
CA ASP A 70 -15.63 5.23 9.30
C ASP A 70 -14.44 6.14 8.96
N LYS A 71 -14.30 6.47 7.67
CA LYS A 71 -13.19 7.30 7.18
C LYS A 71 -13.21 8.70 7.80
N GLU A 72 -14.38 9.26 8.09
CA GLU A 72 -14.52 10.61 8.64
C GLU A 72 -14.07 10.65 10.11
N GLU A 73 -14.45 9.64 10.90
CA GLU A 73 -14.03 9.46 12.29
C GLU A 73 -12.51 9.29 12.39
N LEU A 74 -11.93 8.38 11.61
CA LEU A 74 -10.48 8.18 11.57
C LEU A 74 -9.77 9.47 11.14
N SER A 75 -10.29 10.15 10.11
CA SER A 75 -9.70 11.40 9.63
C SER A 75 -9.69 12.48 10.71
N LYS A 76 -10.79 12.65 11.46
CA LYS A 76 -10.88 13.60 12.57
C LYS A 76 -9.89 13.24 13.67
N TYR A 77 -9.79 11.96 14.03
CA TYR A 77 -8.82 11.48 15.02
C TYR A 77 -7.39 11.82 14.61
N LEU A 78 -6.97 11.44 13.41
CA LEU A 78 -5.60 11.71 12.90
C LEU A 78 -5.31 13.20 12.78
N LEU A 79 -6.26 14.01 12.29
CA LEU A 79 -6.12 15.46 12.21
C LEU A 79 -6.01 16.12 13.59
N SER A 80 -6.69 15.59 14.61
CA SER A 80 -6.56 16.08 15.98
C SER A 80 -5.16 15.85 16.56
N LYS A 81 -4.45 14.82 16.06
CA LYS A 81 -3.07 14.50 16.46
C LYS A 81 -2.04 15.25 15.63
N LYS A 82 -2.30 15.47 14.34
CA LYS A 82 -1.40 16.16 13.40
C LYS A 82 -2.18 17.00 12.39
N ALA A 83 -2.33 18.29 12.70
CA ALA A 83 -3.04 19.24 11.84
C ALA A 83 -2.43 19.37 10.43
N SER A 84 -1.11 19.16 10.27
CA SER A 84 -0.44 19.21 8.97
C SER A 84 -0.91 18.13 7.99
N LEU A 85 -1.66 17.10 8.44
CA LEU A 85 -2.29 16.13 7.54
C LEU A 85 -3.38 16.78 6.65
N SER A 86 -3.84 17.98 6.99
CA SER A 86 -4.76 18.76 6.16
C SER A 86 -4.11 19.40 4.93
N GLU A 87 -2.77 19.45 4.89
CA GLU A 87 -2.00 20.01 3.78
C GLU A 87 -2.04 19.11 2.54
N THR A 88 -1.63 19.66 1.40
CA THR A 88 -1.48 18.91 0.15
C THR A 88 -0.21 18.06 0.19
N VAL A 89 -0.28 16.86 -0.39
CA VAL A 89 0.90 15.99 -0.57
C VAL A 89 1.86 16.64 -1.57
N THR A 90 3.13 16.78 -1.18
CA THR A 90 4.20 17.23 -2.10
C THR A 90 4.62 16.12 -3.05
N ILE A 91 5.29 16.45 -4.16
CA ILE A 91 5.79 15.42 -5.10
C ILE A 91 6.79 14.49 -4.39
N ASP A 92 7.67 15.04 -3.56
CA ASP A 92 8.66 14.25 -2.82
C ASP A 92 7.96 13.28 -1.84
N GLU A 93 6.99 13.75 -1.06
CA GLU A 93 6.20 12.88 -0.18
C GLU A 93 5.41 11.82 -0.96
N LEU A 94 4.92 12.14 -2.16
CA LEU A 94 4.24 11.17 -3.02
C LEU A 94 5.21 10.09 -3.50
N LEU A 95 6.40 10.48 -3.95
CA LEU A 95 7.44 9.56 -4.40
C LEU A 95 7.91 8.67 -3.25
N GLU A 96 8.11 9.20 -2.05
CA GLU A 96 8.44 8.42 -0.84
C GLU A 96 7.33 7.39 -0.51
N VAL A 97 6.05 7.76 -0.63
CA VAL A 97 4.95 6.79 -0.45
C VAL A 97 4.99 5.71 -1.52
N ILE A 98 5.17 6.09 -2.79
CA ILE A 98 5.25 5.14 -3.91
C ILE A 98 6.45 4.21 -3.75
N ASP A 99 7.60 4.72 -3.31
CA ASP A 99 8.83 3.97 -3.05
C ASP A 99 8.59 2.79 -2.10
N VAL A 100 7.82 2.99 -1.04
CA VAL A 100 7.43 1.92 -0.12
C VAL A 100 6.42 0.97 -0.77
N LEU A 101 5.42 1.49 -1.48
CA LEU A 101 4.37 0.66 -2.10
C LEU A 101 4.90 -0.26 -3.20
N VAL A 102 5.88 0.19 -4.00
CA VAL A 102 6.49 -0.66 -5.04
C VAL A 102 7.36 -1.76 -4.43
N ASP A 103 7.97 -1.53 -3.26
CA ASP A 103 8.69 -2.59 -2.54
C ASP A 103 7.75 -3.64 -1.99
N ILE A 104 6.62 -3.22 -1.44
CA ILE A 104 5.55 -4.15 -1.01
C ILE A 104 5.09 -5.01 -2.20
N GLU A 105 4.84 -4.38 -3.35
CA GLU A 105 4.42 -5.07 -4.57
C GLU A 105 5.50 -6.06 -5.07
N LYS A 106 6.78 -5.68 -5.00
CA LYS A 106 7.90 -6.57 -5.33
C LYS A 106 8.00 -7.75 -4.37
N GLU A 107 7.89 -7.51 -3.06
CA GLU A 107 7.91 -8.59 -2.06
C GLU A 107 6.76 -9.59 -2.28
N ARG A 108 5.58 -9.08 -2.62
CA ARG A 108 4.42 -9.90 -3.01
C ARG A 108 4.72 -10.74 -4.24
N TYR A 109 5.24 -10.14 -5.30
CA TYR A 109 5.58 -10.82 -6.54
C TYR A 109 6.63 -11.92 -6.32
N MET A 110 7.69 -11.62 -5.57
CA MET A 110 8.75 -12.58 -5.23
C MET A 110 8.23 -13.74 -4.39
N THR A 111 7.32 -13.47 -3.46
CA THR A 111 6.66 -14.49 -2.64
C THR A 111 5.84 -15.43 -3.52
N TYR A 112 5.06 -14.90 -4.46
CA TYR A 112 4.30 -15.70 -5.40
C TYR A 112 5.22 -16.61 -6.24
N ASN A 113 6.28 -16.06 -6.82
CA ASN A 113 7.25 -16.82 -7.62
C ASN A 113 7.91 -17.95 -6.82
N LYS A 114 8.27 -17.69 -5.56
CA LYS A 114 8.84 -18.71 -4.67
C LYS A 114 7.90 -19.90 -4.47
N PHE A 115 6.59 -19.66 -4.32
CA PHE A 115 5.61 -20.75 -4.24
C PHE A 115 5.45 -21.49 -5.56
N ALA A 116 5.42 -20.76 -6.68
CA ALA A 116 5.35 -21.35 -8.00
C ALA A 116 6.55 -22.28 -8.28
N ASP A 117 7.76 -21.87 -7.89
CA ASP A 117 8.99 -22.68 -7.99
C ASP A 117 8.93 -23.96 -7.14
N MET A 118 8.19 -23.93 -6.03
CA MET A 118 7.93 -25.10 -5.19
C MET A 118 6.81 -26.01 -5.75
N GLY A 119 6.24 -25.67 -6.90
CA GLY A 119 5.13 -26.38 -7.52
C GLY A 119 3.76 -26.06 -6.91
N VAL A 120 3.67 -24.98 -6.13
CA VAL A 120 2.43 -24.50 -5.53
C VAL A 120 1.94 -23.30 -6.32
N THR A 121 0.89 -23.51 -7.11
CA THR A 121 0.21 -22.43 -7.84
C THR A 121 -1.15 -22.17 -7.22
N PHE A 122 -1.46 -20.91 -6.96
CA PHE A 122 -2.78 -20.46 -6.57
C PHE A 122 -3.11 -19.20 -7.34
N ASP A 123 -4.41 -18.94 -7.52
CA ASP A 123 -4.85 -17.67 -8.07
C ASP A 123 -4.63 -16.59 -7.02
N ILE A 124 -3.97 -15.51 -7.43
CA ILE A 124 -3.87 -14.31 -6.60
C ILE A 124 -5.29 -13.73 -6.51
N PRO A 125 -5.83 -13.47 -5.31
CA PRO A 125 -7.13 -12.85 -5.18
C PRO A 125 -7.15 -11.48 -5.87
N GLU A 126 -8.27 -11.13 -6.51
CA GLU A 126 -8.46 -9.80 -7.14
C GLU A 126 -8.16 -8.66 -6.15
N ALA A 127 -8.49 -8.87 -4.88
CA ALA A 127 -8.19 -7.95 -3.79
C ALA A 127 -6.69 -7.68 -3.58
N MET A 128 -5.77 -8.50 -4.11
CA MET A 128 -4.33 -8.27 -4.03
C MET A 128 -3.76 -7.55 -5.24
N GLU A 129 -4.46 -7.51 -6.38
CA GLU A 129 -4.05 -6.76 -7.57
C GLU A 129 -4.22 -5.23 -7.38
N CYS A 130 -4.87 -4.82 -6.29
CA CYS A 130 -5.23 -3.44 -6.03
C CYS A 130 -4.05 -2.51 -5.70
N ILE A 131 -2.86 -3.02 -5.34
CA ILE A 131 -1.67 -2.20 -5.04
C ILE A 131 -1.22 -1.46 -6.29
N GLN A 132 -1.03 -2.18 -7.40
CA GLN A 132 -0.64 -1.60 -8.68
C GLN A 132 -1.66 -0.55 -9.14
N ASP A 133 -2.95 -0.87 -9.05
CA ASP A 133 -4.04 0.05 -9.37
C ASP A 133 -4.02 1.30 -8.49
N PHE A 134 -3.73 1.14 -7.20
CA PHE A 134 -3.60 2.25 -6.27
C PHE A 134 -2.44 3.16 -6.68
N ILE A 135 -1.27 2.60 -6.99
CA ILE A 135 -0.11 3.38 -7.47
C ILE A 135 -0.46 4.09 -8.79
N CYS A 136 -1.11 3.42 -9.74
CA CYS A 136 -1.51 4.04 -11.01
C CYS A 136 -2.48 5.21 -10.81
N LYS A 137 -3.41 5.10 -9.84
CA LYS A 137 -4.30 6.21 -9.43
C LYS A 137 -3.53 7.36 -8.78
N LEU A 138 -2.51 7.07 -7.96
CA LEU A 138 -1.64 8.09 -7.38
C LEU A 138 -0.86 8.83 -8.47
N VAL A 139 -0.35 8.10 -9.46
CA VAL A 139 0.43 8.64 -10.56
C VAL A 139 -0.43 9.31 -11.63
N ASP A 140 -1.74 9.01 -11.66
CA ASP A 140 -2.67 9.44 -12.71
C ASP A 140 -2.19 8.98 -14.10
N SER A 141 -1.63 7.77 -14.14
CA SER A 141 -1.10 7.16 -15.36
C SER A 141 -1.02 5.65 -15.19
N ASN A 142 -1.23 4.90 -16.27
CA ASN A 142 -0.94 3.47 -16.25
C ASN A 142 0.57 3.28 -16.32
N ILE A 143 1.16 2.79 -15.23
CA ILE A 143 2.58 2.48 -15.10
C ILE A 143 2.83 1.01 -14.78
N GLY A 144 1.84 0.14 -15.04
CA GLY A 144 1.89 -1.28 -14.71
C GLY A 144 3.13 -1.99 -15.27
N ASP A 145 3.43 -1.77 -16.55
CA ASP A 145 4.60 -2.36 -17.20
C ASP A 145 5.91 -1.96 -16.52
N ALA A 146 6.02 -0.71 -16.03
CA ALA A 146 7.20 -0.23 -15.34
C ALA A 146 7.32 -0.86 -13.93
N ILE A 147 6.21 -1.00 -13.21
CA ILE A 147 6.19 -1.71 -11.92
C ILE A 147 6.59 -3.18 -12.13
N TYR A 148 6.05 -3.83 -13.16
CA TYR A 148 6.41 -5.20 -13.49
C TYR A 148 7.90 -5.35 -13.81
N GLY A 149 8.46 -4.46 -14.63
CA GLY A 149 9.90 -4.43 -14.92
C GLY A 149 10.76 -4.26 -13.66
N TYR A 150 10.30 -3.50 -12.65
CA TYR A 150 11.00 -3.41 -11.37
C TYR A 150 10.91 -4.71 -10.55
N CYS A 151 9.73 -5.33 -10.54
CA CYS A 151 9.49 -6.59 -9.85
C CYS A 151 10.34 -7.75 -10.43
N ASP A 152 10.52 -7.77 -11.76
CA ASP A 152 11.34 -8.77 -12.48
C ASP A 152 12.82 -8.36 -12.63
N GLU A 153 13.24 -7.28 -11.95
CA GLU A 153 14.62 -6.78 -11.96
C GLU A 153 15.14 -6.32 -13.35
N GLU A 154 14.24 -6.06 -14.31
CA GLU A 154 14.57 -5.49 -15.62
C GLU A 154 14.97 -4.02 -15.54
N ILE A 155 14.38 -3.28 -14.59
CA ILE A 155 14.75 -1.89 -14.27
C ILE A 155 15.05 -1.72 -12.78
N THR A 156 15.88 -0.73 -12.48
CA THR A 156 16.18 -0.32 -11.11
C THR A 156 15.02 0.47 -10.48
N LYS A 157 15.03 0.56 -9.16
CA LYS A 157 14.05 1.36 -8.41
C LYS A 157 14.17 2.83 -8.78
N GLU A 158 15.40 3.34 -8.92
CA GLU A 158 15.67 4.71 -9.35
C GLU A 158 15.09 4.99 -10.75
N GLU A 159 15.26 4.08 -11.70
CA GLU A 159 14.67 4.21 -13.05
C GLU A 159 13.13 4.25 -13.01
N LEU A 160 12.50 3.45 -12.15
CA LEU A 160 11.06 3.48 -11.95
C LEU A 160 10.61 4.83 -11.37
N LEU A 161 11.27 5.32 -10.31
CA LEU A 161 10.92 6.59 -9.68
C LEU A 161 11.16 7.78 -10.61
N ASP A 162 12.23 7.78 -11.39
CA ASP A 162 12.52 8.79 -12.42
C ASP A 162 11.44 8.79 -13.52
N PHE A 163 11.00 7.60 -13.95
CA PHE A 163 9.90 7.48 -14.89
C PHE A 163 8.60 8.08 -14.34
N ILE A 164 8.27 7.78 -13.08
CA ILE A 164 7.08 8.33 -12.39
C ILE A 164 7.17 9.84 -12.25
N LEU A 165 8.34 10.36 -11.85
CA LEU A 165 8.60 11.80 -11.75
C LEU A 165 8.42 12.47 -13.10
N GLY A 166 8.94 11.87 -14.18
CA GLY A 166 8.77 12.35 -15.55
C GLY A 166 7.32 12.41 -16.01
N LYS A 167 6.44 11.54 -15.49
CA LYS A 167 4.98 11.60 -15.76
C LYS A 167 4.28 12.70 -14.97
N LYS A 168 4.72 12.96 -13.73
CA LYS A 168 4.15 14.01 -12.86
C LYS A 168 4.63 15.42 -13.19
N GLY A 169 5.84 15.58 -13.72
CA GLY A 169 6.46 16.87 -14.04
C GLY A 169 5.93 17.60 -15.28
N VAL A 170 4.83 17.15 -15.89
CA VAL A 170 4.25 17.73 -17.13
C VAL A 170 3.08 18.69 -16.87
N PHE A 171 2.82 19.08 -15.62
CA PHE A 171 1.74 20.02 -15.25
C PHE A 171 2.25 21.26 -14.53
#